data_AF-A0A662VI02-F1
#
_entry.id   AF-A0A662VI02-F1
#
_cell.length_a   1.000
_cell.length_b   1.000
_cell.length_c   1.000
_cell.angle_alpha   90.00
_cell.angle_beta   90.00
_cell.angle_gamma   90.00
#
_symmetry.space_group_name_H-M   'P 1'
#
loop_
_entity.id
_entity.type
_entity.pdbx_description
1 polymer ?
#
loop_
_entity_poly.entity_id
_entity_poly.type
_entity_poly.pdbx_seq_one_letter_code
_entity_poly.pdbx_strand_id
1 'polypeptide(L)'
;MEFEELLNNARKALMDELYAAAIYTKLSRLYRDKKVSSKLRRIAEMESRHAVFWAKFLKKRGFDTSKIKINHFLLNTKILFYRIIGYVLTLKLLENEEKDAVLFYSKLLDSKYLSPDEKDELKRIIEDELLHEQEIAEEEEAFKDFMEHIRDAVLGMSDGLVEVLSVAAGLAGVYGDPFNVAVGGTIVGIAGALSMGIGSYTSVKAQREVRIGVLEKIKLIVKYVPQTLFERVKKHMVAKGFNEETASIIAKESMNKEELLSKIVSVEEYGLTEERLEDPVKAGLYTGIFYILGAIIPLIPYYLRAPVLLSLPASFIIAALLLGGMGFVIAVIAEINIKKKMLELILAGIGSATLTFIIGKLASLLLGVEVG
;
A
#
# COMPACT_ATOMS: atom_id res chain seq x y z
N MET A 1 33.17 2.98 -0.92
CA MET A 1 32.68 4.20 -0.27
C MET A 1 33.87 5.06 0.10
N GLU A 2 33.94 6.26 -0.45
CA GLU A 2 34.96 7.24 -0.10
C GLU A 2 34.67 7.87 1.26
N PHE A 3 35.68 8.42 1.93
CA PHE A 3 35.51 8.96 3.29
C PHE A 3 34.58 10.18 3.34
N GLU A 4 34.60 11.05 2.33
CA GLU A 4 33.66 12.17 2.24
C GLU A 4 32.21 11.71 2.00
N GLU A 5 32.03 10.72 1.14
CA GLU A 5 30.74 10.09 0.88
C GLU A 5 30.13 9.50 2.15
N LEU A 6 30.96 8.78 2.94
CA LEU A 6 30.57 8.26 4.26
C LEU A 6 30.06 9.36 5.18
N LEU A 7 30.80 10.48 5.29
CA LEU A 7 30.46 11.57 6.19
C LEU A 7 29.18 12.28 5.76
N ASN A 8 28.96 12.45 4.46
CA ASN A 8 27.72 12.99 3.93
C ASN A 8 26.53 12.07 4.24
N ASN A 9 26.69 10.76 4.05
CA ASN A 9 25.65 9.79 4.39
C ASN A 9 25.38 9.72 5.90
N ALA A 10 26.42 9.79 6.74
CA ALA A 10 26.27 9.81 8.20
C ALA A 10 25.58 11.10 8.70
N ARG A 11 25.81 12.24 8.04
CA ARG A 11 25.07 13.49 8.32
C ARG A 11 23.61 13.38 7.92
N LYS A 12 23.33 12.76 6.77
CA LYS A 12 21.98 12.48 6.31
C LYS A 12 21.27 11.55 7.32
N ALA A 13 21.90 10.44 7.70
CA ALA A 13 21.41 9.52 8.72
C ALA A 13 21.08 10.26 10.02
N LEU A 14 22.01 11.04 10.58
CA LEU A 14 21.73 11.85 11.78
C LEU A 14 20.49 12.76 11.61
N MET A 15 20.35 13.41 10.45
CA MET A 15 19.22 14.29 10.19
C MET A 15 17.91 13.51 10.12
N ASP A 16 17.90 12.38 9.41
CA ASP A 16 16.73 11.52 9.23
C ASP A 16 16.25 10.98 10.59
N GLU A 17 17.16 10.48 11.42
CA GLU A 17 16.91 9.98 12.78
C GLU A 17 16.36 11.08 13.71
N LEU A 18 16.90 12.30 13.62
CA LEU A 18 16.38 13.46 14.35
C LEU A 18 14.95 13.84 13.90
N TYR A 19 14.67 13.77 12.60
CA TYR A 19 13.32 14.00 12.09
C TYR A 19 12.37 12.89 12.53
N ALA A 20 12.75 11.62 12.40
CA ALA A 20 11.96 10.46 12.83
C ALA A 20 11.59 10.56 14.31
N ALA A 21 12.58 10.77 15.18
CA ALA A 21 12.38 10.99 16.62
C ALA A 21 11.37 12.12 16.90
N ALA A 22 11.51 13.27 16.22
CA ALA A 22 10.63 14.42 16.41
C ALA A 22 9.22 14.19 15.84
N ILE A 23 9.10 13.47 14.72
CA ILE A 23 7.83 13.11 14.08
C ILE A 23 7.08 12.17 15.00
N TYR A 24 7.68 11.03 15.39
CA TYR A 24 7.06 10.06 16.29
C TYR A 24 6.71 10.68 17.65
N THR A 25 7.55 11.57 18.19
CA THR A 25 7.24 12.33 19.41
C THR A 25 5.99 13.20 19.23
N LYS A 26 5.86 13.91 18.12
CA LYS A 26 4.66 14.75 17.87
C LYS A 26 3.43 13.90 17.61
N LEU A 27 3.55 12.85 16.82
CA LEU A 27 2.46 11.92 16.53
C LEU A 27 1.94 11.26 17.80
N SER A 28 2.83 10.78 18.69
CA SER A 28 2.44 10.17 19.97
C SER A 28 1.55 11.08 20.84
N ARG A 29 1.71 12.40 20.74
CA ARG A 29 0.89 13.40 21.47
C ARG A 29 -0.44 13.71 20.79
N LEU A 30 -0.55 13.45 19.48
CA LEU A 30 -1.74 13.73 18.69
C LEU A 30 -2.75 12.58 18.73
N TYR A 31 -2.28 11.34 18.83
CA TYR A 31 -3.16 10.17 18.92
C TYR A 31 -3.74 10.01 20.33
N ARG A 32 -5.07 9.83 20.39
CA ARG A 32 -5.82 9.68 21.65
C ARG A 32 -5.73 8.28 22.24
N ASP A 33 -5.51 7.27 21.41
CA ASP A 33 -5.36 5.89 21.85
C ASP A 33 -4.04 5.76 22.64
N LYS A 34 -4.15 5.31 23.90
CA LYS A 34 -3.01 5.15 24.80
C LYS A 34 -2.03 4.07 24.31
N LYS A 35 -2.51 3.00 23.67
CA LYS A 35 -1.66 1.93 23.13
C LYS A 35 -0.80 2.48 22.01
N VAL A 36 -1.43 3.12 21.02
CA VAL A 36 -0.76 3.76 19.87
C VAL A 36 0.21 4.85 20.33
N SER A 37 -0.23 5.75 21.21
CA SER A 37 0.61 6.81 21.76
C SER A 37 1.87 6.26 22.46
N SER A 38 1.70 5.21 23.29
CA SER A 38 2.83 4.58 24.00
C SER A 38 3.83 3.92 23.06
N LYS A 39 3.35 3.30 21.97
CA LYS A 39 4.17 2.66 20.95
C LYS A 39 4.99 3.68 20.16
N LEU A 40 4.33 4.72 19.65
CA LEU A 40 5.01 5.83 18.96
C LEU A 40 6.05 6.51 19.84
N ARG A 41 5.80 6.59 21.15
CA ARG A 41 6.79 7.12 22.09
C ARG A 41 8.01 6.21 22.25
N ARG A 42 7.81 4.89 22.32
CA ARG A 42 8.93 3.93 22.34
C ARG A 42 9.80 4.04 21.09
N ILE A 43 9.17 4.15 19.91
CA ILE A 43 9.88 4.34 18.64
C ILE A 43 10.64 5.67 18.68
N ALA A 44 9.99 6.78 19.07
CA ALA A 44 10.68 8.06 19.22
C ALA A 44 11.91 8.02 20.15
N GLU A 45 11.82 7.27 21.26
CA GLU A 45 12.94 7.09 22.20
C GLU A 45 14.09 6.29 21.59
N MET A 46 13.78 5.37 20.67
CA MET A 46 14.76 4.58 19.94
C MET A 46 15.46 5.37 18.83
N GLU A 47 14.70 6.05 17.96
CA GLU A 47 15.24 7.00 16.96
C GLU A 47 16.17 8.04 17.64
N SER A 48 15.80 8.48 18.84
CA SER A 48 16.64 9.38 19.63
C SER A 48 17.98 8.75 20.01
N ARG A 49 18.03 7.45 20.32
CA ARG A 49 19.28 6.72 20.58
C ARG A 49 20.11 6.56 19.31
N HIS A 50 19.48 6.27 18.18
CA HIS A 50 20.14 6.15 16.87
C HIS A 50 20.74 7.49 16.45
N ALA A 51 20.01 8.60 16.61
CA ALA A 51 20.52 9.95 16.41
C ALA A 51 21.74 10.24 17.32
N VAL A 52 21.72 9.79 18.58
CA VAL A 52 22.88 9.94 19.48
C VAL A 52 24.10 9.16 18.98
N PHE A 53 23.91 7.95 18.45
CA PHE A 53 24.99 7.19 17.82
C PHE A 53 25.61 7.97 16.66
N TRP A 54 24.80 8.44 15.71
CA TRP A 54 25.31 9.19 14.55
C TRP A 54 25.99 10.51 14.95
N ALA A 55 25.47 11.19 15.97
CA ALA A 55 26.10 12.39 16.50
C ALA A 55 27.48 12.11 17.10
N LYS A 56 27.63 11.01 17.86
CA LYS A 56 28.92 10.57 18.40
C LYS A 56 29.88 10.13 17.29
N PHE A 57 29.38 9.38 16.31
CA PHE A 57 30.14 8.90 15.15
C PHE A 57 30.77 10.07 14.37
N LEU A 58 29.98 11.11 14.08
CA LEU A 58 30.43 12.32 13.39
C LEU A 58 31.43 13.13 14.24
N LYS A 59 31.15 13.29 15.55
CA LYS A 59 32.01 14.05 16.46
C LYS A 59 33.39 13.42 16.61
N LYS A 60 33.49 12.08 16.70
CA LYS A 60 34.77 11.35 16.71
C LYS A 60 35.62 11.61 15.46
N ARG A 61 34.98 11.96 14.34
CA ARG A 61 35.62 12.24 13.05
C ARG A 61 35.82 13.74 12.79
N GLY A 62 35.72 14.57 13.83
CA GLY A 62 36.02 16.01 13.77
C GLY A 62 34.88 16.89 13.25
N PHE A 63 33.66 16.36 13.13
CA PHE A 63 32.52 17.14 12.67
C PHE A 63 31.70 17.75 13.82
N ASP A 64 31.39 19.03 13.68
CA ASP A 64 30.51 19.74 14.58
C ASP A 64 29.04 19.45 14.26
N THR A 65 28.40 18.65 15.11
CA THR A 65 26.99 18.26 14.99
C THR A 65 26.03 19.30 15.56
N SER A 66 26.52 20.33 16.29
CA SER A 66 25.66 21.37 16.89
C SER A 66 24.94 22.26 15.85
N LYS A 67 25.46 22.26 14.62
CA LYS A 67 24.88 22.97 13.47
C LYS A 67 23.73 22.20 12.81
N ILE A 68 23.60 20.91 13.08
CA ILE A 68 22.53 20.07 12.52
C ILE A 68 21.30 20.27 13.39
N LYS A 69 20.35 21.05 12.88
CA LYS A 69 19.09 21.36 13.57
C LYS A 69 17.91 21.03 12.67
N ILE A 70 16.85 20.52 13.30
CA ILE A 70 15.58 20.26 12.64
C ILE A 70 14.97 21.59 12.20
N ASN A 71 14.47 21.66 10.98
CA ASN A 71 13.66 22.79 10.53
C ASN A 71 12.23 22.61 11.04
N HIS A 72 11.83 23.42 12.03
CA HIS A 72 10.50 23.33 12.64
C HIS A 72 9.35 23.63 11.67
N PHE A 73 9.57 24.47 10.65
CA PHE A 73 8.58 24.71 9.61
C PHE A 73 8.36 23.43 8.80
N LEU A 74 9.44 22.81 8.30
CA LEU A 74 9.36 21.56 7.54
C LEU A 74 8.73 20.43 8.37
N LEU A 75 9.12 20.32 9.65
CA LEU A 75 8.54 19.35 10.57
C LEU A 75 7.03 19.56 10.74
N ASN A 76 6.58 20.80 10.94
CA ASN A 76 5.15 21.10 11.07
C ASN A 76 4.37 20.79 9.80
N THR A 77 4.96 21.07 8.62
CA THR A 77 4.37 20.72 7.33
C THR A 77 4.26 19.21 7.15
N LYS A 78 5.31 18.44 7.49
CA LYS A 78 5.27 16.95 7.48
C LYS A 78 4.17 16.43 8.42
N ILE A 79 4.08 16.97 9.64
CA ILE A 79 3.05 16.56 10.60
C ILE A 79 1.64 16.87 10.08
N LEU A 80 1.43 18.03 9.45
CA LEU A 80 0.14 18.37 8.84
C LEU A 80 -0.20 17.37 7.72
N PHE A 81 0.77 17.05 6.87
CA PHE A 81 0.61 16.06 5.80
C PHE A 81 0.25 14.67 6.36
N TYR A 82 0.99 14.17 7.35
CA TYR A 82 0.72 12.89 8.02
C TYR A 82 -0.66 12.85 8.67
N ARG A 83 -1.16 13.98 9.19
CA ARG A 83 -2.54 14.07 9.68
C ARG A 83 -3.60 13.95 8.57
N ILE A 84 -3.29 14.41 7.36
CA ILE A 84 -4.22 14.35 6.22
C ILE A 84 -4.28 12.94 5.66
N ILE A 85 -3.13 12.29 5.48
CA ILE A 85 -3.08 10.95 4.86
C ILE A 85 -3.49 9.81 5.82
N GLY A 86 -3.60 10.12 7.12
CA GLY A 86 -4.01 9.16 8.13
C GLY A 86 -2.86 8.35 8.72
N TYR A 87 -3.13 7.69 9.84
CA TYR A 87 -2.14 6.99 10.66
C TYR A 87 -1.46 5.84 9.91
N VAL A 88 -2.26 4.94 9.34
CA VAL A 88 -1.78 3.72 8.67
C VAL A 88 -0.80 4.07 7.54
N LEU A 89 -1.17 5.02 6.67
CA LEU A 89 -0.30 5.42 5.56
C LEU A 89 0.91 6.21 6.04
N THR A 90 0.79 6.95 7.14
CA THR A 90 1.93 7.64 7.77
C THR A 90 2.98 6.64 8.24
N LEU A 91 2.57 5.58 8.93
CA LEU A 91 3.49 4.55 9.40
C LEU A 91 4.22 3.89 8.24
N LYS A 92 3.47 3.42 7.22
CA LYS A 92 4.10 2.82 6.04
C LYS A 92 5.02 3.76 5.28
N LEU A 93 4.71 5.05 5.25
CA LEU A 93 5.59 6.03 4.63
C LEU A 93 6.89 6.24 5.43
N LEU A 94 6.82 6.27 6.76
CA LEU A 94 8.00 6.39 7.62
C LEU A 94 8.87 5.13 7.53
N GLU A 95 8.27 3.93 7.58
CA GLU A 95 8.98 2.65 7.37
C GLU A 95 9.70 2.61 6.01
N ASN A 96 9.07 3.13 4.95
CA ASN A 96 9.71 3.23 3.64
C ASN A 96 10.89 4.21 3.61
N GLU A 97 10.86 5.28 4.41
CA GLU A 97 11.98 6.22 4.55
C GLU A 97 13.20 5.54 5.26
N GLU A 98 12.95 4.56 6.14
CA GLU A 98 13.97 3.83 6.93
C GLU A 98 14.70 2.74 6.11
N LYS A 99 14.10 2.14 5.07
CA LYS A 99 14.73 1.07 4.27
C LYS A 99 16.05 1.48 3.60
N ASP A 100 16.11 2.69 3.07
CA ASP A 100 17.34 3.23 2.48
C ASP A 100 18.44 3.42 3.54
N ALA A 101 18.06 3.75 4.78
CA ALA A 101 18.98 3.87 5.90
C ALA A 101 19.56 2.51 6.29
N VAL A 102 18.74 1.47 6.41
CA VAL A 102 19.18 0.09 6.72
C VAL A 102 20.16 -0.43 5.66
N LEU A 103 19.90 -0.16 4.38
CA LEU A 103 20.82 -0.52 3.29
C LEU A 103 22.17 0.20 3.41
N PHE A 104 22.17 1.47 3.79
CA PHE A 104 23.40 2.22 4.06
C PHE A 104 24.13 1.67 5.28
N TYR A 105 23.42 1.40 6.38
CA TYR A 105 23.99 0.88 7.63
C TYR A 105 24.64 -0.48 7.41
N SER A 106 23.98 -1.36 6.66
CA SER A 106 24.48 -2.68 6.29
C SER A 106 25.78 -2.59 5.48
N LYS A 107 25.82 -1.73 4.46
CA LYS A 107 27.06 -1.46 3.69
C LYS A 107 28.18 -0.87 4.56
N LEU A 108 27.81 -0.14 5.61
CA LEU A 108 28.79 0.48 6.49
C LEU A 108 29.45 -0.51 7.44
N LEU A 109 28.74 -1.57 7.87
CA LEU A 109 29.30 -2.65 8.72
C LEU A 109 30.55 -3.30 8.11
N ASP A 110 30.56 -3.48 6.79
CA ASP A 110 31.67 -4.05 6.04
C ASP A 110 32.82 -3.06 5.81
N SER A 111 32.63 -1.79 6.17
CA SER A 111 33.65 -0.77 5.98
C SER A 111 34.78 -0.87 7.03
N LYS A 112 35.95 -0.40 6.63
CA LYS A 112 37.12 -0.23 7.52
C LYS A 112 37.02 1.02 8.43
N TYR A 113 35.95 1.80 8.29
CA TYR A 113 35.84 3.09 8.97
C TYR A 113 35.14 3.00 10.32
N LEU A 114 34.67 1.82 10.74
CA LEU A 114 34.05 1.60 12.05
C LEU A 114 35.04 0.97 13.03
N SER A 115 35.07 1.47 14.26
CA SER A 115 35.67 0.75 15.40
C SER A 115 34.81 -0.47 15.81
N PRO A 116 35.37 -1.47 16.52
CA PRO A 116 34.62 -2.64 16.97
C PRO A 116 33.34 -2.27 17.75
N ASP A 117 33.43 -1.32 18.69
CA ASP A 117 32.26 -0.85 19.46
C ASP A 117 31.20 -0.20 18.56
N GLU A 118 31.61 0.57 17.55
CA GLU A 118 30.68 1.20 16.59
C GLU A 118 30.02 0.15 15.68
N LYS A 119 30.69 -0.97 15.37
CA LYS A 119 30.09 -2.08 14.62
C LYS A 119 29.00 -2.77 15.45
N ASP A 120 29.25 -3.02 16.73
CA ASP A 120 28.28 -3.66 17.62
C ASP A 120 27.07 -2.75 17.91
N GLU A 121 27.28 -1.44 18.03
CA GLU A 121 26.19 -0.47 18.17
C GLU A 121 25.40 -0.34 16.86
N LEU A 122 26.05 -0.25 15.71
CA LEU A 122 25.37 -0.19 14.41
C LEU A 122 24.60 -1.46 14.09
N LYS A 123 25.10 -2.64 14.49
CA LYS A 123 24.39 -3.90 14.34
C LYS A 123 23.09 -3.91 15.16
N ARG A 124 23.13 -3.39 16.39
CA ARG A 124 21.92 -3.24 17.23
C ARG A 124 20.93 -2.26 16.62
N ILE A 125 21.40 -1.16 16.02
CA ILE A 125 20.52 -0.23 15.29
C ILE A 125 19.84 -0.96 14.14
N ILE A 126 20.58 -1.70 13.31
CA ILE A 126 19.99 -2.48 12.20
C ILE A 126 18.99 -3.53 12.72
N GLU A 127 19.31 -4.21 13.82
CA GLU A 127 18.40 -5.17 14.45
C GLU A 127 17.12 -4.47 14.95
N ASP A 128 17.23 -3.32 15.62
CA ASP A 128 16.10 -2.48 16.01
C ASP A 128 15.27 -2.15 14.75
N GLU A 129 15.82 -1.42 13.77
CA GLU A 129 15.14 -1.01 12.52
C GLU A 129 14.38 -2.16 11.83
N LEU A 130 14.99 -3.36 11.72
CA LEU A 130 14.36 -4.52 11.09
C LEU A 130 13.23 -5.15 11.91
N LEU A 131 13.29 -5.07 13.25
CA LEU A 131 12.28 -5.63 14.14
C LEU A 131 11.07 -4.70 14.33
N HIS A 132 11.24 -3.39 14.18
CA HIS A 132 10.13 -2.43 14.33
C HIS A 132 9.07 -2.52 13.23
N GLU A 133 9.45 -2.88 12.01
CA GLU A 133 8.54 -3.06 10.87
C GLU A 133 7.45 -4.11 11.19
N GLN A 134 7.78 -5.15 11.94
CA GLN A 134 6.86 -6.26 12.25
C GLN A 134 5.87 -5.90 13.36
N GLU A 135 6.30 -5.17 14.38
CA GLU A 135 5.44 -4.86 15.53
C GLU A 135 4.25 -3.98 15.13
N ILE A 136 4.44 -3.02 14.22
CA ILE A 136 3.40 -2.03 13.85
C ILE A 136 2.23 -2.70 13.11
N ALA A 137 2.52 -3.60 12.16
CA ALA A 137 1.52 -4.22 11.29
C ALA A 137 0.63 -5.28 11.99
N GLU A 138 1.16 -5.96 13.00
CA GLU A 138 0.50 -7.14 13.57
C GLU A 138 -0.60 -6.83 14.60
N GLU A 139 -0.57 -5.66 15.24
CA GLU A 139 -1.39 -5.39 16.43
C GLU A 139 -2.65 -4.53 16.19
N GLU A 140 -2.79 -3.89 15.03
CA GLU A 140 -3.87 -2.92 14.81
C GLU A 140 -4.94 -3.47 13.86
N GLU A 141 -6.15 -3.66 14.39
CA GLU A 141 -7.29 -4.17 13.61
C GLU A 141 -7.68 -3.22 12.47
N ALA A 142 -7.53 -1.90 12.67
CA ALA A 142 -7.73 -0.90 11.63
C ALA A 142 -6.69 -1.01 10.49
N PHE A 143 -5.44 -1.33 10.81
CA PHE A 143 -4.41 -1.58 9.80
C PHE A 143 -4.74 -2.85 9.00
N LYS A 144 -5.15 -3.93 9.67
CA LYS A 144 -5.54 -5.18 9.01
C LYS A 144 -6.76 -5.01 8.11
N ASP A 145 -7.83 -4.39 8.61
CA ASP A 145 -9.05 -4.13 7.82
C ASP A 145 -8.77 -3.18 6.64
N PHE A 146 -7.91 -2.17 6.83
CA PHE A 146 -7.44 -1.32 5.75
C PHE A 146 -6.65 -2.12 4.70
N MET A 147 -5.68 -2.94 5.11
CA MET A 147 -4.87 -3.74 4.19
C MET A 147 -5.67 -4.83 3.47
N GLU A 148 -6.73 -5.35 4.08
CA GLU A 148 -7.63 -6.33 3.46
C GLU A 148 -8.47 -5.69 2.35
N HIS A 149 -8.98 -4.47 2.55
CA HIS A 149 -9.92 -3.82 1.62
C HIS A 149 -9.30 -2.70 0.78
N ILE A 150 -8.02 -2.37 0.98
CA ILE A 150 -7.29 -1.37 0.18
C ILE A 150 -7.37 -1.71 -1.30
N ARG A 151 -7.21 -2.99 -1.65
CA ARG A 151 -7.27 -3.48 -3.03
C ARG A 151 -8.59 -3.09 -3.66
N ASP A 152 -9.69 -3.38 -2.98
CA ASP A 152 -11.04 -3.17 -3.49
C ASP A 152 -11.38 -1.68 -3.62
N ALA A 153 -10.95 -0.86 -2.65
CA ALA A 153 -11.08 0.60 -2.69
C ALA A 153 -10.25 1.23 -3.80
N VAL A 154 -8.99 0.81 -3.96
CA VAL A 154 -8.07 1.32 -4.97
C VAL A 154 -8.57 0.98 -6.37
N LEU A 155 -8.98 -0.28 -6.59
CA LEU A 155 -9.53 -0.74 -7.87
C LEU A 155 -10.81 0.03 -8.21
N GLY A 156 -11.76 0.12 -7.27
CA GLY A 156 -12.99 0.89 -7.47
C GLY A 156 -12.71 2.34 -7.85
N MET A 157 -11.92 3.06 -7.06
CA MET A 157 -11.60 4.47 -7.32
C MET A 157 -10.89 4.67 -8.65
N SER A 158 -9.88 3.85 -8.95
CA SER A 158 -9.08 4.02 -10.17
C SER A 158 -9.90 3.75 -11.43
N ASP A 159 -10.72 2.69 -11.43
CA ASP A 159 -11.59 2.36 -12.56
C ASP A 159 -12.67 3.43 -12.75
N GLY A 160 -13.32 3.86 -11.65
CA GLY A 160 -14.32 4.93 -11.71
C GLY A 160 -13.76 6.26 -12.23
N LEU A 161 -12.54 6.62 -11.81
CA LEU A 161 -11.84 7.80 -12.31
C LEU A 161 -11.56 7.70 -13.81
N VAL A 162 -10.95 6.60 -14.26
CA VAL A 162 -10.53 6.44 -15.65
C VAL A 162 -11.74 6.30 -16.57
N GLU A 163 -12.72 5.47 -16.21
CA GLU A 163 -13.89 5.21 -17.04
C GLU A 163 -14.74 6.47 -17.22
N VAL A 164 -15.09 7.15 -16.12
CA VAL A 164 -15.98 8.31 -16.20
C VAL A 164 -15.27 9.55 -16.74
N LEU A 165 -13.97 9.73 -16.48
CA LEU A 165 -13.19 10.76 -17.16
C LEU A 165 -13.19 10.52 -18.67
N SER A 166 -12.96 9.29 -19.12
CA SER A 166 -12.95 8.95 -20.53
C SER A 166 -14.31 9.13 -21.20
N VAL A 167 -15.39 8.73 -20.52
CA VAL A 167 -16.74 8.99 -21.00
C VAL A 167 -17.04 10.49 -21.05
N ALA A 168 -16.71 11.24 -19.99
CA ALA A 168 -16.92 12.69 -19.98
C ALA A 168 -16.13 13.40 -21.08
N ALA A 169 -14.90 12.98 -21.34
CA ALA A 169 -14.07 13.50 -22.42
C ALA A 169 -14.65 13.16 -23.80
N GLY A 170 -15.05 11.90 -24.02
CA GLY A 170 -15.71 11.48 -25.26
C GLY A 170 -17.02 12.23 -25.51
N LEU A 171 -17.88 12.33 -24.50
CA LEU A 171 -19.14 13.07 -24.56
C LEU A 171 -18.90 14.56 -24.79
N ALA A 172 -17.90 15.18 -24.16
CA ALA A 172 -17.54 16.58 -24.42
C ALA A 172 -17.02 16.82 -25.85
N GLY A 173 -16.48 15.79 -26.50
CA GLY A 173 -16.12 15.83 -27.92
C GLY A 173 -17.32 15.76 -28.87
N VAL A 174 -18.51 15.37 -28.38
CA VAL A 174 -19.75 15.21 -29.15
C VAL A 174 -20.77 16.30 -28.80
N TYR A 175 -21.08 16.43 -27.52
CA TYR A 175 -22.09 17.32 -26.95
C TYR A 175 -21.39 18.59 -26.45
N GLY A 176 -21.66 19.74 -27.08
CA GLY A 176 -21.12 21.04 -26.67
C GLY A 176 -21.68 21.54 -25.33
N ASP A 177 -22.71 20.87 -24.81
CA ASP A 177 -23.38 21.19 -23.55
C ASP A 177 -22.76 20.46 -22.33
N PRO A 178 -22.22 21.18 -21.33
CA PRO A 178 -21.65 20.59 -20.12
C PRO A 178 -22.66 19.77 -19.32
N PHE A 179 -23.94 20.13 -19.32
CA PHE A 179 -24.94 19.44 -18.51
C PHE A 179 -25.22 18.03 -19.03
N ASN A 180 -25.34 17.87 -20.36
CA ASN A 180 -25.47 16.56 -21.00
C ASN A 180 -24.26 15.65 -20.71
N VAL A 181 -23.05 16.21 -20.71
CA VAL A 181 -21.84 15.46 -20.33
C VAL A 181 -21.92 14.99 -18.88
N ALA A 182 -22.33 15.85 -17.96
CA ALA A 182 -22.49 15.50 -16.55
C ALA A 182 -23.53 14.39 -16.35
N VAL A 183 -24.71 14.52 -16.95
CA VAL A 183 -25.78 13.52 -16.85
C VAL A 183 -25.35 12.17 -17.44
N GLY A 184 -24.78 12.17 -18.64
CA GLY A 184 -24.27 10.95 -19.27
C GLY A 184 -23.18 10.28 -18.45
N GLY A 185 -22.21 11.06 -17.97
CA GLY A 185 -21.14 10.58 -17.09
C GLY A 185 -21.67 10.01 -15.78
N THR A 186 -22.68 10.61 -15.17
CA THR A 186 -23.27 10.11 -13.92
C THR A 186 -24.05 8.82 -14.13
N ILE A 187 -24.80 8.68 -15.23
CA ILE A 187 -25.49 7.43 -15.56
C ILE A 187 -24.46 6.30 -15.71
N VAL A 188 -23.39 6.53 -16.48
CA VAL A 188 -22.31 5.55 -16.62
C VAL A 188 -21.64 5.27 -15.29
N GLY A 189 -21.33 6.31 -14.49
CA GLY A 189 -20.70 6.16 -13.19
C GLY A 189 -21.51 5.32 -12.20
N ILE A 190 -22.83 5.51 -12.15
CA ILE A 190 -23.71 4.70 -11.28
C ILE A 190 -23.81 3.27 -11.80
N ALA A 191 -23.97 3.08 -13.12
CA ALA A 191 -24.04 1.76 -13.72
C ALA A 191 -22.73 0.97 -13.51
N GLY A 192 -21.58 1.61 -13.71
CA GLY A 192 -20.26 1.06 -13.47
C GLY A 192 -20.04 0.69 -12.01
N ALA A 193 -20.42 1.56 -11.07
CA ALA A 193 -20.32 1.28 -9.64
C ALA A 193 -21.13 0.05 -9.21
N LEU A 194 -22.36 -0.07 -9.70
CA LEU A 194 -23.22 -1.23 -9.42
C LEU A 194 -22.61 -2.50 -10.04
N SER A 195 -22.15 -2.42 -11.29
CA SER A 195 -21.53 -3.54 -11.99
C SER A 195 -20.28 -4.04 -11.26
N MET A 196 -19.36 -3.14 -10.92
CA MET A 196 -18.12 -3.49 -10.22
C MET A 196 -18.36 -3.93 -8.77
N GLY A 197 -19.27 -3.29 -8.05
CA GLY A 197 -19.63 -3.69 -6.69
C GLY A 197 -20.25 -5.08 -6.64
N ILE A 198 -21.20 -5.38 -7.53
CA ILE A 198 -21.78 -6.73 -7.68
C ILE A 198 -20.70 -7.72 -8.14
N GLY A 199 -19.87 -7.34 -9.10
CA GLY A 199 -18.76 -8.17 -9.60
C GLY A 199 -17.77 -8.55 -8.50
N SER A 200 -17.36 -7.59 -7.68
CA SER A 200 -16.48 -7.81 -6.52
C SER A 200 -17.13 -8.72 -5.49
N TYR A 201 -18.40 -8.46 -5.11
CA TYR A 201 -19.16 -9.32 -4.20
C TYR A 201 -19.24 -10.76 -4.71
N THR A 202 -19.65 -10.96 -5.96
CA THR A 202 -19.83 -12.30 -6.53
C THR A 202 -18.50 -13.05 -6.65
N SER A 203 -17.43 -12.37 -7.04
CA SER A 203 -16.08 -12.94 -7.14
C SER A 203 -15.57 -13.41 -5.78
N VAL A 204 -15.59 -12.53 -4.77
CA VAL A 204 -15.12 -12.86 -3.41
C VAL A 204 -15.98 -13.95 -2.78
N LYS A 205 -17.30 -13.90 -2.98
CA LYS A 205 -18.22 -14.95 -2.51
C LYS A 205 -17.91 -16.31 -3.13
N ALA A 206 -17.73 -16.37 -4.45
CA ALA A 206 -17.41 -17.62 -5.13
C ALA A 206 -16.07 -18.19 -4.66
N GLN A 207 -15.03 -17.34 -4.52
CA GLN A 207 -13.74 -17.76 -3.96
C GLN A 207 -13.89 -18.31 -2.54
N ARG A 208 -14.66 -17.62 -1.69
CA ARG A 208 -14.93 -18.05 -0.31
C ARG A 208 -15.64 -19.39 -0.26
N GLU A 209 -16.68 -19.59 -1.06
CA GLU A 209 -17.43 -20.85 -1.13
C GLU A 209 -16.54 -22.02 -1.59
N VAL A 210 -15.68 -21.79 -2.60
CA VAL A 210 -14.68 -22.79 -3.04
C VAL A 210 -13.71 -23.13 -1.92
N ARG A 211 -13.16 -22.13 -1.21
CA ARG A 211 -12.23 -22.35 -0.09
C ARG A 211 -12.88 -23.15 1.04
N ILE A 212 -14.10 -22.80 1.43
CA ILE A 212 -14.85 -23.52 2.47
C ILE A 212 -15.05 -24.98 2.05
N GLY A 213 -15.48 -25.24 0.82
CA GLY A 213 -15.67 -26.61 0.33
C GLY A 213 -14.39 -27.44 0.35
N VAL A 214 -13.25 -26.84 0.01
CA VAL A 214 -11.93 -27.50 0.11
C VAL A 214 -11.56 -27.80 1.56
N LEU A 215 -11.73 -26.82 2.47
CA LEU A 215 -11.42 -27.00 3.89
C LEU A 215 -12.31 -28.06 4.55
N GLU A 216 -13.60 -28.10 4.23
CA GLU A 216 -14.51 -29.16 4.70
C GLU A 216 -14.06 -30.54 4.20
N LYS A 217 -13.66 -30.65 2.93
CA LYS A 217 -13.12 -31.89 2.37
C LYS A 217 -11.83 -32.32 3.08
N ILE A 218 -10.89 -31.40 3.32
CA ILE A 218 -9.65 -31.69 4.04
C ILE A 218 -9.97 -32.18 5.45
N LYS A 219 -10.88 -31.50 6.17
CA LYS A 219 -11.29 -31.88 7.52
C LYS A 219 -11.85 -33.30 7.57
N LEU A 220 -12.63 -33.72 6.56
CA LEU A 220 -13.13 -35.10 6.44
C LEU A 220 -11.98 -36.10 6.21
N ILE A 221 -11.04 -35.79 5.31
CA ILE A 221 -9.89 -36.66 5.01
C ILE A 221 -9.00 -36.83 6.25
N VAL A 222 -8.67 -35.72 6.91
CA VAL A 222 -7.85 -35.70 8.14
C VAL A 222 -8.50 -36.53 9.25
N LYS A 223 -9.82 -36.41 9.43
CA LYS A 223 -10.55 -37.11 10.50
C LYS A 223 -10.71 -38.61 10.23
N TYR A 224 -11.04 -39.00 9.01
CA TYR A 224 -11.44 -40.38 8.71
C TYR A 224 -10.36 -41.22 8.03
N VAL A 225 -9.46 -40.61 7.26
CA VAL A 225 -8.44 -41.32 6.46
C VAL A 225 -7.08 -40.59 6.45
N PRO A 226 -6.53 -40.19 7.62
CA PRO A 226 -5.30 -39.39 7.68
C PRO A 226 -4.11 -40.08 7.02
N GLN A 227 -4.03 -41.42 7.10
CA GLN A 227 -2.93 -42.20 6.53
C GLN A 227 -2.77 -41.99 5.01
N THR A 228 -3.83 -41.63 4.29
CA THR A 228 -3.79 -41.32 2.85
C THR A 228 -2.97 -40.05 2.53
N LEU A 229 -2.70 -39.22 3.54
CA LEU A 229 -1.96 -37.97 3.42
C LEU A 229 -0.45 -38.14 3.66
N PHE A 230 0.01 -39.31 4.12
CA PHE A 230 1.42 -39.53 4.48
C PHE A 230 2.38 -39.23 3.32
N GLU A 231 2.20 -39.90 2.18
CA GLU A 231 3.07 -39.71 1.00
C GLU A 231 2.97 -38.29 0.45
N ARG A 232 1.81 -37.65 0.59
CA ARG A 232 1.57 -36.28 0.12
C ARG A 232 2.39 -35.30 0.97
N VAL A 233 2.25 -35.35 2.29
CA VAL A 233 3.03 -34.51 3.22
C VAL A 233 4.52 -34.76 3.07
N LYS A 234 4.96 -36.03 3.00
CA LYS A 234 6.36 -36.39 2.80
C LYS A 234 6.91 -35.75 1.52
N LYS A 235 6.19 -35.86 0.40
CA LYS A 235 6.58 -35.26 -0.88
C LYS A 235 6.74 -33.74 -0.79
N HIS A 236 5.82 -33.05 -0.11
CA HIS A 236 5.92 -31.61 0.10
C HIS A 236 7.13 -31.22 0.95
N MET A 237 7.43 -31.97 2.02
CA MET A 237 8.62 -31.71 2.84
C MET A 237 9.92 -31.93 2.05
N VAL A 238 10.00 -32.98 1.23
CA VAL A 238 11.16 -33.18 0.35
C VAL A 238 11.32 -32.01 -0.62
N ALA A 239 10.23 -31.51 -1.20
CA ALA A 239 10.26 -30.35 -2.09
C ALA A 239 10.75 -29.06 -1.40
N LYS A 240 10.58 -28.95 -0.07
CA LYS A 240 11.12 -27.84 0.74
C LYS A 240 12.62 -28.00 1.08
N GLY A 241 13.25 -29.09 0.65
CA GLY A 241 14.68 -29.35 0.89
C GLY A 241 14.96 -30.21 2.12
N PHE A 242 13.94 -30.76 2.79
CA PHE A 242 14.18 -31.79 3.79
C PHE A 242 14.65 -33.09 3.13
N ASN A 243 15.58 -33.79 3.78
CA ASN A 243 15.93 -35.14 3.33
C ASN A 243 14.74 -36.10 3.54
N GLU A 244 14.79 -37.26 2.87
CA GLU A 244 13.67 -38.19 2.83
C GLU A 244 13.32 -38.79 4.21
N GLU A 245 14.33 -38.99 5.06
CA GLU A 245 14.15 -39.51 6.42
C GLU A 245 13.40 -38.49 7.29
N THR A 246 13.87 -37.24 7.34
CA THR A 246 13.23 -36.14 8.08
C THR A 246 11.82 -35.87 7.55
N ALA A 247 11.63 -35.86 6.24
CA ALA A 247 10.31 -35.69 5.63
C ALA A 247 9.32 -36.80 6.04
N SER A 248 9.80 -38.05 6.13
CA SER A 248 8.99 -39.18 6.59
C SER A 248 8.63 -39.07 8.07
N ILE A 249 9.55 -38.58 8.91
CA ILE A 249 9.29 -38.31 10.33
C ILE A 249 8.23 -37.21 10.49
N ILE A 250 8.39 -36.08 9.80
CA ILE A 250 7.43 -34.97 9.82
C ILE A 250 6.04 -35.44 9.40
N ALA A 251 5.95 -36.19 8.29
CA ALA A 251 4.69 -36.74 7.81
C ALA A 251 4.04 -37.65 8.86
N LYS A 252 4.80 -38.57 9.45
CA LYS A 252 4.33 -39.50 10.48
C LYS A 252 3.82 -38.78 11.73
N GLU A 253 4.56 -37.80 12.23
CA GLU A 253 4.16 -37.02 13.40
C GLU A 253 2.90 -36.18 13.13
N SER A 254 2.77 -35.65 11.91
CA SER A 254 1.62 -34.85 11.50
C SER A 254 0.34 -35.68 11.44
N MET A 255 0.41 -36.96 11.06
CA MET A 255 -0.78 -37.84 10.97
C MET A 255 -1.58 -37.95 12.27
N ASN A 256 -0.93 -37.75 13.42
CA ASN A 256 -1.57 -37.87 14.74
C ASN A 256 -2.12 -36.55 15.29
N LYS A 257 -1.98 -35.45 14.54
CA LYS A 257 -2.37 -34.10 14.96
C LYS A 257 -3.29 -33.50 13.90
N GLU A 258 -4.60 -33.65 14.09
CA GLU A 258 -5.61 -33.23 13.09
C GLU A 258 -5.43 -31.77 12.65
N GLU A 259 -5.24 -30.85 13.60
CA GLU A 259 -5.05 -29.43 13.33
C GLU A 259 -3.79 -29.17 12.50
N LEU A 260 -2.66 -29.76 12.90
CA LEU A 260 -1.39 -29.63 12.18
C LEU A 260 -1.48 -30.23 10.77
N LEU A 261 -2.07 -31.41 10.65
CA LEU A 261 -2.23 -32.08 9.36
C LEU A 261 -3.13 -31.29 8.43
N SER A 262 -4.25 -30.79 8.94
CA SER A 262 -5.17 -29.93 8.19
C SER A 262 -4.45 -28.67 7.71
N LYS A 263 -3.65 -28.03 8.58
CA LYS A 263 -2.89 -26.83 8.24
C LYS A 263 -1.83 -27.11 7.17
N ILE A 264 -1.04 -28.17 7.33
CA ILE A 264 -0.03 -28.58 6.34
C ILE A 264 -0.71 -28.86 5.00
N VAL A 265 -1.75 -29.70 4.96
CA VAL A 265 -2.41 -30.05 3.70
C VAL A 265 -3.07 -28.84 3.03
N SER A 266 -3.74 -27.98 3.81
CA SER A 266 -4.38 -26.77 3.29
C SER A 266 -3.38 -25.82 2.65
N VAL A 267 -2.24 -25.59 3.31
CA VAL A 267 -1.19 -24.68 2.82
C VAL A 267 -0.41 -25.29 1.67
N GLU A 268 0.07 -26.53 1.82
CA GLU A 268 1.02 -27.12 0.87
C GLU A 268 0.37 -27.55 -0.45
N GLU A 269 -0.89 -27.99 -0.42
CA GLU A 269 -1.55 -28.51 -1.62
C GLU A 269 -2.46 -27.51 -2.30
N TYR A 270 -3.08 -26.63 -1.52
CA TYR A 270 -4.10 -25.72 -2.01
C TYR A 270 -3.71 -24.25 -1.85
N GLY A 271 -2.57 -23.95 -1.23
CA GLY A 271 -2.15 -22.58 -0.93
C GLY A 271 -3.11 -21.86 0.02
N LEU A 272 -3.92 -22.61 0.77
CA LEU A 272 -4.91 -22.08 1.69
C LEU A 272 -4.27 -21.90 3.06
N THR A 273 -3.91 -20.68 3.39
CA THR A 273 -3.57 -20.27 4.75
C THR A 273 -4.85 -20.10 5.58
N GLU A 274 -4.73 -20.16 6.91
CA GLU A 274 -5.82 -19.81 7.84
C GLU A 274 -6.10 -18.29 7.87
N GLU A 275 -5.86 -17.59 6.75
CA GLU A 275 -6.22 -16.19 6.60
C GLU A 275 -7.75 -16.04 6.64
N ARG A 276 -8.20 -14.92 7.21
CA ARG A 276 -9.63 -14.56 7.24
C ARG A 276 -10.15 -14.65 5.81
N LEU A 277 -11.23 -15.41 5.64
CA LEU A 277 -11.99 -15.38 4.39
C LEU A 277 -12.51 -13.96 4.22
N GLU A 278 -12.05 -13.28 3.16
CA GLU A 278 -12.50 -11.93 2.79
C GLU A 278 -14.04 -11.86 2.87
N ASP A 279 -14.57 -10.76 3.41
CA ASP A 279 -16.01 -10.54 3.50
C ASP A 279 -16.54 -10.07 2.13
N PRO A 280 -17.37 -10.89 1.44
CA PRO A 280 -17.86 -10.52 0.12
C PRO A 280 -18.69 -9.23 0.13
N VAL A 281 -19.44 -8.98 1.22
CA VAL A 281 -20.28 -7.78 1.34
C VAL A 281 -19.40 -6.54 1.44
N LYS A 282 -18.34 -6.60 2.26
CA LYS A 282 -17.38 -5.50 2.35
C LYS A 282 -16.68 -5.28 1.00
N ALA A 283 -16.17 -6.32 0.36
CA ALA A 283 -15.50 -6.19 -0.94
C ALA A 283 -16.38 -5.47 -1.97
N GLY A 284 -17.64 -5.89 -2.11
CA GLY A 284 -18.59 -5.25 -3.02
C GLY A 284 -18.91 -3.79 -2.66
N LEU A 285 -19.12 -3.49 -1.38
CA LEU A 285 -19.41 -2.14 -0.92
C LEU A 285 -18.23 -1.20 -1.09
N TYR A 286 -17.02 -1.61 -0.72
CA TYR A 286 -15.82 -0.79 -0.87
C TYR A 286 -15.55 -0.51 -2.35
N THR A 287 -15.56 -1.53 -3.22
CA THR A 287 -15.40 -1.32 -4.67
C THR A 287 -16.44 -0.34 -5.22
N GLY A 288 -17.73 -0.56 -4.92
CA GLY A 288 -18.80 0.30 -5.43
C GLY A 288 -18.74 1.75 -4.93
N ILE A 289 -18.52 1.96 -3.63
CA ILE A 289 -18.46 3.32 -3.04
C ILE A 289 -17.27 4.09 -3.60
N PHE A 290 -16.08 3.49 -3.60
CA PHE A 290 -14.89 4.16 -4.11
C PHE A 290 -14.97 4.40 -5.62
N TYR A 291 -15.63 3.52 -6.37
CA TYR A 291 -15.95 3.77 -7.78
C TYR A 291 -16.83 5.00 -7.94
N ILE A 292 -17.93 5.14 -7.18
CA ILE A 292 -18.80 6.32 -7.26
C ILE A 292 -18.02 7.60 -6.95
N LEU A 293 -17.16 7.57 -5.93
CA LEU A 293 -16.30 8.71 -5.60
C LEU A 293 -15.37 9.06 -6.77
N GLY A 294 -14.74 8.06 -7.37
CA GLY A 294 -13.91 8.24 -8.55
C GLY A 294 -14.68 8.78 -9.76
N ALA A 295 -15.91 8.34 -9.93
CA ALA A 295 -16.79 8.73 -11.03
C ALA A 295 -17.32 10.17 -10.91
N ILE A 296 -17.82 10.57 -9.73
CA ILE A 296 -18.55 11.83 -9.58
C ILE A 296 -17.60 13.03 -9.51
N ILE A 297 -16.43 12.89 -8.87
CA ILE A 297 -15.56 14.04 -8.61
C ILE A 297 -15.06 14.71 -9.91
N PRO A 298 -14.63 13.97 -10.96
CA PRO A 298 -14.28 14.55 -12.26
C PRO A 298 -15.45 15.24 -12.98
N LEU A 299 -16.70 14.95 -12.62
CA LEU A 299 -17.89 15.56 -13.23
C LEU A 299 -18.28 16.89 -12.60
N ILE A 300 -17.72 17.23 -11.43
CA ILE A 300 -18.04 18.48 -10.71
C ILE A 300 -17.94 19.73 -11.60
N PRO A 301 -16.86 19.93 -12.40
CA PRO A 301 -16.75 21.11 -13.27
C PRO A 301 -17.91 21.26 -14.26
N TYR A 302 -18.43 20.14 -14.77
CA TYR A 302 -19.55 20.13 -15.72
C TYR A 302 -20.88 20.50 -15.05
N TYR A 303 -21.09 20.08 -13.80
CA TYR A 303 -22.26 20.49 -13.01
C TYR A 303 -22.28 21.98 -12.65
N LEU A 304 -21.12 22.64 -12.60
CA LEU A 304 -21.02 24.08 -12.40
C LEU A 304 -21.47 24.90 -13.62
N ARG A 305 -21.88 24.23 -14.72
CA ARG A 305 -22.35 24.84 -15.97
C ARG A 305 -21.36 25.84 -16.58
N ALA A 306 -20.06 25.66 -16.31
CA ALA A 306 -19.02 26.41 -17.01
C ALA A 306 -18.91 25.90 -18.46
N PRO A 307 -18.51 26.74 -19.44
CA PRO A 307 -18.30 26.32 -20.82
C PRO A 307 -17.44 25.05 -20.89
N VAL A 308 -17.72 24.14 -21.84
CA VAL A 308 -16.98 22.87 -21.99
C VAL A 308 -15.47 23.10 -22.10
N LEU A 309 -15.06 24.21 -22.72
CA LEU A 309 -13.66 24.62 -22.84
C LEU A 309 -12.94 24.83 -21.50
N LEU A 310 -13.68 25.15 -20.43
CA LEU A 310 -13.15 25.27 -19.06
C LEU A 310 -13.38 24.00 -18.25
N SER A 311 -14.56 23.37 -18.40
CA SER A 311 -14.94 22.18 -17.64
C SER A 311 -14.06 20.98 -17.95
N LEU A 312 -13.69 20.78 -19.22
CA LEU A 312 -12.86 19.65 -19.65
C LEU A 312 -11.43 19.72 -19.09
N PRO A 313 -10.64 20.80 -19.25
CA PRO A 313 -9.33 20.90 -18.60
C PRO A 313 -9.39 20.80 -17.07
N ALA A 314 -10.41 21.40 -16.45
CA ALA A 314 -10.59 21.30 -15.00
C ALA A 314 -10.83 19.84 -14.56
N SER A 315 -11.66 19.10 -15.31
CA SER A 315 -11.90 17.67 -15.06
C SER A 315 -10.62 16.84 -15.18
N PHE A 316 -9.81 17.10 -16.21
CA PHE A 316 -8.50 16.45 -16.39
C PHE A 316 -7.55 16.73 -15.22
N ILE A 317 -7.47 17.99 -14.75
CA ILE A 317 -6.61 18.35 -13.61
C ILE A 317 -7.08 17.65 -12.34
N ILE A 318 -8.38 17.66 -12.06
CA ILE A 318 -8.97 16.99 -10.89
C ILE A 318 -8.67 15.49 -10.95
N ALA A 319 -8.93 14.84 -12.09
CA ALA A 319 -8.67 13.42 -12.25
C ALA A 319 -7.18 13.09 -12.14
N ALA A 320 -6.28 13.92 -12.69
CA ALA A 320 -4.84 13.74 -12.55
C ALA A 320 -4.38 13.83 -11.09
N LEU A 321 -4.93 14.77 -10.31
CA LEU A 321 -4.63 14.88 -8.88
C LEU A 321 -5.13 13.65 -8.11
N LEU A 322 -6.32 13.15 -8.43
CA LEU A 322 -6.89 11.97 -7.78
C LEU A 322 -6.14 10.69 -8.16
N LEU A 323 -5.84 10.48 -9.44
CA LEU A 323 -5.02 9.36 -9.92
C LEU A 323 -3.60 9.40 -9.35
N GLY A 324 -3.02 10.60 -9.24
CA GLY A 324 -1.76 10.81 -8.54
C GLY A 324 -1.87 10.44 -7.05
N GLY A 325 -2.94 10.84 -6.38
CA GLY A 325 -3.22 10.45 -5.00
C GLY A 325 -3.33 8.92 -4.83
N MET A 326 -4.06 8.26 -5.73
CA MET A 326 -4.16 6.79 -5.74
C MET A 326 -2.81 6.13 -5.99
N GLY A 327 -2.03 6.64 -6.94
CA GLY A 327 -0.69 6.14 -7.24
C GLY A 327 0.26 6.32 -6.05
N PHE A 328 0.12 7.41 -5.30
CA PHE A 328 0.84 7.62 -4.05
C PHE A 328 0.46 6.58 -2.99
N VAL A 329 -0.84 6.36 -2.75
CA VAL A 329 -1.31 5.36 -1.78
C VAL A 329 -0.79 3.97 -2.13
N ILE A 330 -0.95 3.54 -3.39
CA ILE A 330 -0.46 2.24 -3.86
C ILE A 330 1.05 2.14 -3.67
N ALA A 331 1.79 3.18 -4.03
CA ALA A 331 3.24 3.12 -3.97
C ALA A 331 3.79 3.05 -2.56
N VAL A 332 3.16 3.76 -1.61
CA VAL A 332 3.55 3.70 -0.20
C VAL A 332 3.26 2.31 0.38
N ILE A 333 2.10 1.73 0.06
CA ILE A 333 1.71 0.42 0.59
C ILE A 333 2.54 -0.70 -0.03
N ALA A 334 2.80 -0.63 -1.34
CA ALA A 334 3.60 -1.61 -2.06
C ALA A 334 5.11 -1.34 -1.97
N GLU A 335 5.52 -0.26 -1.29
CA GLU A 335 6.92 0.11 -1.05
C GLU A 335 7.73 0.26 -2.35
N ILE A 336 7.08 0.81 -3.37
CA ILE A 336 7.67 1.04 -4.69
C ILE A 336 7.89 2.54 -4.93
N ASN A 337 8.56 2.85 -6.04
CA ASN A 337 8.83 4.24 -6.40
C ASN A 337 7.53 5.06 -6.59
N ILE A 338 7.29 5.98 -5.65
CA ILE A 338 6.11 6.85 -5.59
C ILE A 338 5.91 7.63 -6.88
N LYS A 339 6.94 8.35 -7.33
CA LYS A 339 6.85 9.21 -8.53
C LYS A 339 6.49 8.40 -9.77
N LYS A 340 7.10 7.23 -9.94
CA LYS A 340 6.85 6.35 -11.07
C LYS A 340 5.39 5.87 -11.07
N LYS A 341 4.87 5.42 -9.93
CA LYS A 341 3.49 4.91 -9.86
C LYS A 341 2.43 6.00 -10.02
N MET A 342 2.66 7.18 -9.43
CA MET A 342 1.79 8.34 -9.65
C MET A 342 1.72 8.69 -11.13
N LEU A 343 2.88 8.77 -11.80
CA LEU A 343 2.93 9.12 -13.22
C LEU A 343 2.28 8.04 -14.10
N GLU A 344 2.50 6.77 -13.79
CA GLU A 344 1.86 5.63 -14.48
C GLU A 344 0.33 5.76 -14.51
N LEU A 345 -0.30 6.01 -13.36
CA LEU A 345 -1.77 6.13 -13.29
C LEU A 345 -2.27 7.42 -13.96
N ILE A 346 -1.58 8.54 -13.77
CA ILE A 346 -1.94 9.81 -14.41
C ILE A 346 -1.88 9.66 -15.95
N LEU A 347 -0.81 9.08 -16.48
CA LEU A 347 -0.65 8.88 -17.92
C LEU A 347 -1.69 7.89 -18.47
N ALA A 348 -1.98 6.81 -17.76
CA ALA A 348 -3.00 5.85 -18.17
C ALA A 348 -4.39 6.50 -18.24
N GLY A 349 -4.79 7.25 -17.21
CA GLY A 349 -6.09 7.91 -17.16
C GLY A 349 -6.24 9.05 -18.18
N ILE A 350 -5.27 9.98 -18.21
CA ILE A 350 -5.28 11.09 -19.18
C ILE A 350 -5.18 10.55 -20.62
N GLY A 351 -4.36 9.52 -20.85
CA GLY A 351 -4.21 8.89 -22.16
C GLY A 351 -5.52 8.27 -22.66
N SER A 352 -6.21 7.52 -21.79
CA SER A 352 -7.54 6.95 -22.07
C SER A 352 -8.56 8.05 -22.40
N ALA A 353 -8.59 9.12 -21.60
CA ALA A 353 -9.53 10.23 -21.79
C ALA A 353 -9.26 11.04 -23.06
N THR A 354 -7.98 11.23 -23.40
CA THR A 354 -7.58 11.92 -24.63
C THR A 354 -7.99 11.11 -25.86
N LEU A 355 -7.77 9.79 -25.83
CA LEU A 355 -8.16 8.91 -26.94
C LEU A 355 -9.68 8.88 -27.13
N THR A 356 -10.45 8.82 -26.05
CA THR A 356 -11.91 8.84 -26.10
C THR A 356 -12.48 10.19 -26.53
N PHE A 357 -11.86 11.32 -26.15
CA PHE A 357 -12.19 12.63 -26.72
C PHE A 357 -12.01 12.66 -28.24
N ILE A 358 -10.89 12.11 -28.75
CA ILE A 358 -10.64 12.03 -30.20
C ILE A 358 -11.72 11.18 -30.88
N ILE A 359 -12.06 10.02 -30.30
CA ILE A 359 -13.12 9.15 -30.82
C ILE A 359 -14.47 9.89 -30.84
N GLY A 360 -14.81 10.60 -29.76
CA GLY A 360 -16.03 11.41 -29.68
C GLY A 360 -16.08 12.47 -30.78
N LYS A 361 -15.00 13.21 -30.98
CA LYS A 361 -14.90 14.21 -32.05
C LYS A 361 -15.04 13.59 -33.44
N LEU A 362 -14.41 12.44 -33.68
CA LEU A 362 -14.55 11.70 -34.95
C LEU A 362 -15.99 11.23 -35.16
N ALA A 363 -16.65 10.73 -34.12
CA ALA A 363 -18.04 10.32 -34.19
C ALA A 363 -18.97 11.50 -34.51
N SER A 364 -18.75 12.67 -33.89
CA SER A 364 -19.50 13.89 -34.20
C SER A 364 -19.36 14.26 -35.69
N LEU A 365 -18.12 14.24 -36.21
CA LEU A 365 -17.85 14.55 -37.63
C LEU A 365 -18.46 13.52 -38.60
N LEU A 366 -18.37 12.23 -38.30
CA LEU A 366 -18.81 11.14 -39.19
C LEU A 366 -20.33 10.96 -39.19
N LEU A 367 -20.96 11.13 -38.04
CA LEU A 367 -22.39 10.90 -37.85
C LEU A 367 -23.22 12.18 -37.99
N GLY A 368 -22.58 13.34 -38.17
CA GLY A 368 -23.25 14.63 -38.26
C GLY A 368 -23.96 15.03 -36.96
N VAL A 369 -23.49 14.51 -35.82
CA VAL A 369 -24.06 14.79 -34.50
C VAL A 369 -23.39 16.06 -33.98
N GLU A 370 -23.85 17.21 -34.47
CA GLU A 370 -23.60 18.52 -33.87
C GLU A 370 -24.81 18.84 -32.98
N VAL A 371 -24.79 18.37 -31.74
CA VAL A 371 -25.82 18.75 -30.77
C VAL A 371 -25.29 19.95 -29.98
N GLY A 372 -25.53 21.14 -30.55
CA GLY A 372 -25.56 22.44 -29.86
C GLY A 372 -24.23 22.98 -29.35
#